data_AF-A0A1Z9L563-F1
#
_entry.id   AF-A0A1Z9L563-F1
#
_cell.length_a   1.000
_cell.length_b   1.000
_cell.length_c   1.000
_cell.angle_alpha   90.00
_cell.angle_beta   90.00
_cell.angle_gamma   90.00
#
_symmetry.space_group_name_H-M   'P 1'
#
loop_
_entity.id
_entity.type
_entity.pdbx_description
1 polymer ?
#
loop_
_entity_poly.entity_id
_entity_poly.type
_entity_poly.pdbx_seq_one_letter_code
_entity_poly.pdbx_strand_id
1 'polypeptide(L)'
;MITMIINAFFALSLSVSGGHIIDAKFGLHHYSDKDYEELFYLKKKVTVSKKCIRHNENENIKKLVLHHTAGGETARKTVYVVTKNKEKDS
;
A
#
# COMPACT_ATOMS: atom_id res chain seq x y z
N MET A 1 24.02 7.37 -3.96
CA MET A 1 23.45 7.98 -2.74
C MET A 1 21.93 7.93 -2.69
N ILE A 2 21.20 8.28 -3.76
CA ILE A 2 19.72 8.30 -3.78
C ILE A 2 19.10 6.97 -3.29
N THR A 3 19.62 5.82 -3.73
CA THR A 3 19.14 4.49 -3.30
C THR A 3 19.29 4.23 -1.81
N MET A 4 20.38 4.71 -1.17
CA MET A 4 20.59 4.55 0.27
C MET A 4 19.57 5.37 1.08
N ILE A 5 19.26 6.59 0.60
CA ILE A 5 18.25 7.45 1.23
C ILE A 5 16.86 6.80 1.15
N ILE A 6 16.50 6.27 -0.02
CA ILE A 6 15.23 5.58 -0.23
C ILE A 6 15.12 4.33 0.65
N ASN A 7 16.18 3.52 0.74
CA ASN A 7 16.19 2.33 1.58
C ASN A 7 16.09 2.69 3.07
N ALA A 8 16.67 3.81 3.50
CA ALA A 8 16.52 4.30 4.87
C ALA A 8 15.07 4.70 5.17
N PHE A 9 14.39 5.39 4.23
CA PHE A 9 12.95 5.69 4.37
C PHE A 9 12.10 4.42 4.41
N PHE A 10 12.43 3.41 3.58
CA PHE A 10 11.76 2.13 3.64
C PHE A 10 11.95 1.44 5.01
N ALA A 11 13.18 1.38 5.50
CA ALA A 11 13.49 0.77 6.80
C ALA A 11 12.75 1.47 7.96
N LEU A 12 12.68 2.81 7.94
CA LEU A 12 11.90 3.60 8.91
C LEU A 12 10.39 3.35 8.78
N SER A 13 9.88 3.25 7.55
CA SER A 13 8.46 2.94 7.33
C SER A 13 8.11 1.54 7.85
N LEU A 14 8.98 0.56 7.59
CA LEU A 14 8.81 -0.81 8.05
C LEU A 14 8.93 -0.91 9.57
N SER A 15 9.85 -0.19 10.21
CA SER A 15 10.00 -0.21 11.68
C SER A 15 8.80 0.41 12.41
N VAL A 16 8.20 1.46 11.85
CA VAL A 16 7.03 2.13 12.45
C VAL A 16 5.73 1.37 12.19
N SER A 17 5.52 0.89 10.96
CA SER A 17 4.27 0.22 10.58
C SER A 17 4.27 -1.29 10.84
N GLY A 18 5.44 -1.91 10.94
CA GLY A 18 5.59 -3.36 11.05
C GLY A 18 4.89 -4.11 9.91
N GLY A 19 4.98 -3.60 8.67
CA GLY A 19 4.36 -4.24 7.50
C GLY A 19 2.84 -4.01 7.39
N HIS A 20 2.26 -3.15 8.21
CA HIS A 20 0.83 -2.81 8.15
C HIS A 20 0.53 -1.71 7.14
N ILE A 21 -0.59 -1.87 6.43
CA ILE A 21 -1.16 -0.87 5.53
C ILE A 21 -2.61 -0.65 5.91
N ILE A 22 -3.01 0.63 5.91
CA ILE A 22 -4.40 1.04 6.10
C ILE A 22 -4.98 1.40 4.74
N ASP A 23 -6.08 0.78 4.38
CA ASP A 23 -6.76 1.04 3.11
C ASP A 23 -7.69 2.27 3.20
N ALA A 24 -8.25 2.68 2.07
CA ALA A 24 -9.16 3.81 1.96
C ALA A 24 -10.48 3.64 2.74
N LYS A 25 -10.80 2.41 3.16
CA LYS A 25 -11.97 2.06 3.98
C LYS A 25 -11.60 1.88 5.46
N PHE A 26 -10.39 2.29 5.87
CA PHE A 26 -9.86 2.11 7.23
C PHE A 26 -9.68 0.63 7.64
N GLY A 27 -9.66 -0.28 6.67
CA GLY A 27 -9.25 -1.66 6.86
C GLY A 27 -7.76 -1.73 7.15
N LEU A 28 -7.40 -2.55 8.14
CA LEU A 28 -6.01 -2.80 8.52
C LEU A 28 -5.55 -4.09 7.88
N HIS A 29 -4.47 -4.05 7.11
CA HIS A 29 -3.92 -5.17 6.37
C HIS A 29 -2.46 -5.37 6.79
N HIS A 30 -2.00 -6.61 6.89
CA HIS A 30 -0.61 -6.93 7.24
C HIS A 30 -0.02 -7.81 6.15
N TYR A 31 1.13 -7.40 5.62
CA TYR A 31 1.85 -8.12 4.58
C TYR A 31 3.24 -8.52 5.08
N SER A 32 3.84 -9.52 4.43
CA SER A 32 5.24 -9.89 4.72
C SER A 32 6.17 -8.70 4.44
N ASP A 33 7.34 -8.65 5.07
CA ASP A 33 8.30 -7.57 4.84
C ASP A 33 8.63 -7.39 3.35
N LYS A 34 8.75 -8.50 2.62
CA LYS A 34 9.02 -8.52 1.16
C LYS A 34 7.84 -7.96 0.36
N ASP A 35 6.62 -8.35 0.71
CA ASP A 35 5.43 -7.86 0.01
C ASP A 35 5.16 -6.39 0.35
N TYR A 36 5.39 -6.00 1.59
CA TYR A 36 5.32 -4.61 2.04
C TYR A 36 6.35 -3.73 1.31
N GLU A 37 7.57 -4.23 1.11
CA GLU A 37 8.59 -3.56 0.28
C GLU A 37 8.09 -3.28 -1.13
N GLU A 38 7.51 -4.28 -1.79
CA GLU A 38 6.95 -4.11 -3.12
C GLU A 38 5.80 -3.08 -3.14
N LEU A 39 4.95 -3.08 -2.10
CA LEU A 39 3.87 -2.11 -1.93
C LEU A 39 4.38 -0.69 -1.68
N PHE A 40 5.47 -0.52 -0.94
CA PHE A 40 6.11 0.76 -0.71
C PHE A 40 6.57 1.39 -2.03
N TYR A 41 7.23 0.59 -2.88
CA TYR A 41 7.72 1.00 -4.20
C TYR A 41 6.66 0.99 -5.31
N LEU A 42 5.43 0.58 -5.02
CA LEU A 42 4.36 0.47 -6.00
C LEU A 42 4.11 1.81 -6.70
N LYS A 43 4.09 1.76 -8.04
CA LYS A 43 3.77 2.92 -8.90
C LYS A 43 2.26 3.19 -8.89
N LYS A 44 1.90 4.45 -9.15
CA LYS A 44 0.49 4.87 -9.21
C LYS A 44 -0.27 4.10 -10.29
N LYS A 45 -1.55 3.80 -10.03
CA LYS A 45 -2.47 3.09 -10.95
C LYS A 45 -2.08 1.64 -11.29
N VAL A 46 -1.00 1.10 -10.70
CA VAL A 46 -0.67 -0.32 -10.78
C VAL A 46 -1.43 -1.06 -9.69
N THR A 47 -1.99 -2.21 -10.05
CA THR A 47 -2.60 -3.17 -9.12
C THR A 47 -1.65 -4.34 -8.97
N VAL A 48 -1.41 -4.78 -7.73
CA VAL A 48 -0.66 -6.00 -7.41
C VAL A 48 -1.49 -6.89 -6.52
N SER A 49 -1.33 -8.21 -6.66
CA SER A 49 -2.01 -9.20 -5.83
C SER A 49 -1.03 -9.73 -4.79
N LYS A 50 -1.31 -9.51 -3.51
CA LYS A 50 -0.46 -9.98 -2.40
C LYS A 50 -1.29 -10.76 -1.39
N LYS A 51 -0.65 -11.72 -0.74
CA LYS A 51 -1.28 -12.45 0.36
C LYS A 51 -1.24 -11.58 1.62
N CYS A 52 -2.41 -11.21 2.13
CA CYS A 52 -2.51 -10.57 3.44
C CYS A 52 -2.35 -11.63 4.52
N ILE A 53 -1.34 -11.47 5.38
CA ILE A 53 -1.06 -12.37 6.51
C ILE A 53 -2.19 -12.27 7.53
N ARG A 54 -2.68 -11.06 7.79
CA ARG A 54 -3.75 -10.82 8.77
C ARG A 54 -5.07 -11.49 8.40
N HIS A 55 -5.44 -11.46 7.12
CA HIS A 55 -6.70 -12.03 6.64
C HIS A 55 -6.54 -13.43 6.02
N ASN A 56 -5.30 -13.91 5.88
CA ASN A 56 -4.93 -15.17 5.22
C ASN A 56 -5.58 -15.36 3.84
N GLU A 57 -5.74 -14.27 3.09
CA GLU A 57 -6.39 -14.26 1.77
C GLU A 57 -5.57 -13.44 0.77
N ASN A 58 -5.75 -13.73 -0.52
CA ASN A 58 -5.17 -12.92 -1.58
C ASN A 58 -5.98 -11.63 -1.74
N GLU A 59 -5.27 -10.52 -1.69
CA GLU A 59 -5.85 -9.18 -1.81
C GLU A 59 -5.22 -8.47 -3.01
N ASN A 60 -6.03 -7.76 -3.78
CA ASN A 60 -5.60 -6.87 -4.83
C ASN A 60 -5.41 -5.48 -4.24
N ILE A 61 -4.18 -4.98 -4.27
CA ILE A 61 -3.81 -3.68 -3.73
C ILE A 61 -3.52 -2.73 -4.88
N LYS A 62 -4.15 -1.55 -4.84
CA LYS A 62 -3.95 -0.47 -5.79
C LYS A 62 -3.58 0.82 -5.07
N LYS A 63 -2.48 1.45 -5.51
CA LYS A 63 -2.06 2.77 -5.03
C LYS A 63 -2.66 3.87 -5.90
N LEU A 64 -3.45 4.75 -5.28
CA LEU A 64 -4.07 5.91 -5.91
C LEU A 64 -3.50 7.19 -5.30
N VAL A 65 -3.34 8.22 -6.14
CA VAL A 65 -3.08 9.58 -5.66
C VAL A 65 -4.28 10.42 -6.04
N LEU A 66 -4.99 10.86 -5.03
CA LEU A 66 -6.12 11.75 -5.15
C LEU A 66 -5.62 13.20 -5.11
N HIS A 67 -6.14 14.01 -6.00
CA HIS A 67 -5.95 15.45 -6.00
C HIS A 67 -7.19 16.06 -5.36
N HIS A 68 -7.00 16.78 -4.25
CA HIS A 68 -8.06 17.53 -3.60
C HIS A 68 -7.74 19.01 -3.73
N THR A 69 -8.63 19.76 -4.37
CA THR A 69 -8.51 21.21 -4.51
C THR A 69 -9.54 21.86 -3.61
N ALA A 70 -9.07 22.56 -2.58
CA ALA A 70 -9.91 23.35 -1.68
C ALA A 70 -9.25 24.71 -1.48
N GLY A 71 -10.04 25.79 -1.61
CA GLY A 71 -9.54 27.16 -1.39
C GLY A 71 -8.42 27.63 -2.34
N GLY A 72 -8.25 26.99 -3.50
CA GLY A 72 -7.18 27.34 -4.47
C GLY A 72 -5.88 26.55 -4.31
N GLU A 73 -5.73 25.75 -3.26
CA GLU A 73 -4.57 24.87 -3.07
C GLU A 73 -4.87 23.43 -3.51
N THR A 74 -3.92 22.80 -4.21
CA THR A 74 -4.04 21.39 -4.64
C THR A 74 -3.22 20.49 -3.72
N ALA A 75 -3.89 19.79 -2.80
CA ALA A 75 -3.28 18.76 -1.98
C ALA A 75 -3.25 17.41 -2.69
N ARG A 76 -2.16 16.65 -2.48
CA ARG A 76 -2.03 15.26 -2.97
C ARG A 76 -2.19 14.29 -1.81
N LYS A 77 -3.17 13.40 -1.89
CA LYS A 77 -3.38 12.33 -0.90
C LYS A 77 -3.13 10.98 -1.53
N THR A 78 -2.18 10.22 -1.00
CA THR A 78 -1.98 8.82 -1.39
C THR A 78 -2.93 7.93 -0.60
N VAL A 79 -3.69 7.09 -1.29
CA VAL A 79 -4.58 6.10 -0.67
C VAL A 79 -4.33 4.72 -1.27
N TYR A 80 -4.41 3.69 -0.43
CA TYR A 80 -4.42 2.30 -0.86
C TYR A 80 -5.86 1.83 -0.96
N VAL A 81 -6.23 1.21 -2.07
CA VAL A 81 -7.52 0.54 -2.21
C VAL A 81 -7.23 -0.94 -2.23
N VAL A 82 -7.84 -1.67 -1.29
CA VAL A 82 -7.69 -3.11 -1.17
C VAL A 82 -9.02 -3.77 -1.54
N THR A 83 -8.96 -4.74 -2.44
CA THR A 83 -10.12 -5.59 -2.77
C THR A 83 -9.75 -7.05 -2.56
N LYS A 84 -10.67 -7.83 -1.98
CA LYS A 84 -10.50 -9.27 -1.86
C LYS A 84 -10.43 -9.88 -3.24
N ASN A 85 -9.38 -10.66 -3.52
CA ASN A 85 -9.33 -11.45 -4.73
C ASN A 85 -10.30 -12.62 -4.54
N LYS A 86 -11.52 -12.50 -5.07
CA LYS A 86 -12.40 -13.65 -5.21
C LYS A 86 -11.85 -14.50 -6.33
N GLU A 87 -10.83 -15.31 -6.04
CA GLU A 87 -10.69 -16.55 -6.79
C GLU A 87 -12.01 -17.29 -6.55
N LYS A 88 -12.80 -17.41 -7.61
CA LYS A 88 -13.88 -18.38 -7.63
C LYS A 88 -13.20 -19.71 -7.35
N ASP A 89 -13.41 -20.25 -6.16
CA ASP A 89 -13.34 -21.69 -5.97
C ASP A 89 -14.27 -22.30 -7.04
N SER A 90 -13.69 -22.92 -8.06
CA SER A 90 -14.37 -23.69 -9.10
C SER A 90 -13.71 -25.05 -9.18
#